data_AF-A0A9D7JTD1-F1
#
_entry.id   AF-A0A9D7JTD1-F1
#
_cell.length_a   1.000
_cell.length_b   1.000
_cell.length_c   1.000
_cell.angle_alpha   90.00
_cell.angle_beta   90.00
_cell.angle_gamma   90.00
#
_symmetry.space_group_name_H-M   'P 1'
#
loop_
_entity.id
_entity.type
_entity.pdbx_description
1 polymer ?
#
loop_
_entity_poly.entity_id
_entity_poly.type
_entity_poly.pdbx_seq_one_letter_code
_entity_poly.pdbx_strand_id
1 'polypeptide(L)'
;MTHGAGFPEDNPWGDRQLEDKNSDLVDLIQQGTYFSNVPGITFEYSNTGFALLGQIVEKVSGKTLPKPIPKKNLPAILGMTHTEWEYTKVPADKLAHGYRSTGGQWAEEPLLHHGSYGAMGGLITSIEDFSKYVAFHQSAWPPRSGPEHSVLRRSTFGRCRCLAILVG
;
A
#
# COMPACT_ATOMS: atom_id res chain seq x y z
N MET A 1 5.59 6.04 7.39
CA MET A 1 4.13 5.85 7.45
C MET A 1 3.35 7.15 7.25
N THR A 2 3.82 8.29 7.77
CA THR A 2 3.09 9.57 7.73
C THR A 2 3.61 10.55 6.66
N HIS A 3 4.38 10.07 5.68
CA HIS A 3 5.04 10.92 4.68
C HIS A 3 5.91 12.05 5.28
N GLY A 4 6.45 11.84 6.49
CA GLY A 4 7.31 12.80 7.19
C GLY A 4 8.78 12.38 7.24
N ALA A 5 9.22 11.46 6.39
CA ALA A 5 10.60 10.98 6.40
C ALA A 5 11.59 11.92 5.67
N GLY A 6 11.07 12.95 4.99
CA GLY A 6 11.89 13.92 4.24
C GLY A 6 12.25 13.49 2.82
N PHE A 7 11.75 12.35 2.33
CA PHE A 7 11.91 11.92 0.94
C PHE A 7 11.17 12.86 -0.02
N PRO A 8 11.72 13.08 -1.23
CA PRO A 8 11.06 13.89 -2.24
C PRO A 8 9.78 13.24 -2.77
N GLU A 9 8.87 14.08 -3.26
CA GLU A 9 7.73 13.63 -4.06
C GLU A 9 8.18 12.92 -5.34
N ASP A 10 7.62 11.73 -5.58
CA ASP A 10 8.08 10.81 -6.62
C ASP A 10 6.96 10.28 -7.54
N ASN A 11 5.72 10.79 -7.46
CA ASN A 11 4.53 10.27 -8.13
C ASN A 11 4.73 9.78 -9.59
N PRO A 12 5.16 10.59 -10.58
CA PRO A 12 5.27 10.08 -11.95
C PRO A 12 6.41 9.08 -12.14
N TRP A 13 7.39 9.06 -11.24
CA TRP A 13 8.53 8.15 -11.30
C TRP A 13 8.24 6.84 -10.56
N GLY A 14 7.76 6.91 -9.31
CA GLY A 14 7.49 5.77 -8.44
C GLY A 14 6.39 4.86 -8.97
N ASP A 15 5.38 5.39 -9.65
CA ASP A 15 4.32 4.61 -10.30
C ASP A 15 4.86 3.67 -11.39
N ARG A 16 6.04 3.97 -11.94
CA ARG A 16 6.68 3.18 -13.00
C ARG A 16 7.67 2.14 -12.46
N GLN A 17 7.94 2.14 -11.16
CA GLN A 17 8.89 1.23 -10.50
C GLN A 17 8.18 0.05 -9.82
N LEU A 18 6.88 -0.16 -10.08
CA LEU A 18 6.08 -1.15 -9.36
C LEU A 18 6.72 -2.55 -9.37
N GLU A 19 7.32 -2.93 -10.50
CA GLU A 19 7.94 -4.25 -10.73
C GLU A 19 9.44 -4.33 -10.42
N ASP A 20 10.06 -3.23 -9.96
CA ASP A 20 11.48 -3.20 -9.62
C ASP A 20 11.82 -4.23 -8.54
N LYS A 21 13.03 -4.76 -8.58
CA LYS A 21 13.46 -5.75 -7.59
C LYS A 21 13.80 -5.08 -6.27
N ASN A 22 13.74 -5.85 -5.19
CA ASN A 22 14.21 -5.38 -3.88
C ASN A 22 15.68 -4.96 -3.88
N SER A 23 16.53 -5.56 -4.72
CA SER A 23 17.91 -5.12 -4.91
C SER A 23 17.98 -3.68 -5.42
N ASP A 24 17.10 -3.32 -6.35
CA ASP A 24 17.14 -2.03 -7.03
C ASP A 24 16.78 -0.91 -6.05
N LEU A 25 15.78 -1.15 -5.18
CA LEU A 25 15.49 -0.25 -4.07
C LEU A 25 16.65 -0.17 -3.06
N VAL A 26 17.31 -1.29 -2.72
CA VAL A 26 18.46 -1.26 -1.80
C VAL A 26 19.62 -0.46 -2.40
N ASP A 27 19.90 -0.65 -3.68
CA ASP A 27 20.96 0.05 -4.39
C ASP A 27 20.67 1.56 -4.46
N LEU A 28 19.41 1.94 -4.72
CA LEU A 28 18.95 3.34 -4.66
C LEU A 28 19.25 3.97 -3.29
N ILE A 29 18.97 3.27 -2.19
CA ILE A 29 19.27 3.77 -0.84
C ILE A 29 20.77 3.86 -0.59
N GLN A 30 21.53 2.85 -1.02
CA GLN A 30 22.98 2.79 -0.79
C GLN A 30 23.76 3.84 -1.58
N GLN A 31 23.28 4.21 -2.77
CA GLN A 31 23.86 5.28 -3.59
C GLN A 31 23.63 6.68 -2.98
N GLY A 32 22.76 6.77 -1.97
CA GLY A 32 22.41 8.00 -1.27
C GLY A 32 21.05 8.51 -1.73
N THR A 33 20.13 8.67 -0.79
CA THR A 33 18.85 9.32 -1.03
C THR A 33 18.95 10.83 -0.86
N TYR A 34 18.33 11.57 -1.77
CA TYR A 34 18.07 12.99 -1.55
C TYR A 34 16.95 13.16 -0.53
N PHE A 35 17.11 14.17 0.34
CA PHE A 35 16.07 14.60 1.26
C PHE A 35 15.64 16.01 0.84
N SER A 36 14.35 16.19 0.55
CA SER A 36 13.75 17.51 0.35
C SER A 36 13.67 18.28 1.67
N ASN A 37 13.54 17.56 2.79
CA ASN A 37 13.24 18.12 4.10
C ASN A 37 13.93 17.34 5.23
N VAL A 38 14.12 17.99 6.39
CA VAL A 38 14.54 17.29 7.61
C VAL A 38 13.42 16.34 8.06
N PRO A 39 13.70 15.09 8.45
CA PRO A 39 12.67 14.18 8.92
C PRO A 39 11.82 14.76 10.07
N GLY A 40 10.50 14.65 9.95
CA GLY A 40 9.52 15.01 10.98
C GLY A 40 9.04 16.47 10.96
N ILE A 41 9.60 17.34 10.11
CA ILE A 41 9.23 18.77 10.13
C ILE A 41 8.04 19.10 9.22
N THR A 42 7.85 18.33 8.15
CA THR A 42 6.78 18.56 7.16
C THR A 42 6.29 17.25 6.56
N PHE A 43 5.10 17.32 5.97
CA PHE A 43 4.53 16.28 5.13
C PHE A 43 4.97 16.48 3.67
N GLU A 44 5.44 15.42 3.03
CA GLU A 44 5.70 15.35 1.59
C GLU A 44 5.44 13.93 1.11
N TYR A 45 4.47 13.76 0.20
CA TYR A 45 4.06 12.44 -0.28
C TYR A 45 5.25 11.73 -0.93
N SER A 46 5.40 10.42 -0.71
CA SER A 46 6.52 9.65 -1.26
C SER A 46 6.20 8.16 -1.27
N ASN A 47 6.16 7.58 -2.47
CA ASN A 47 6.01 6.15 -2.71
C ASN A 47 7.25 5.38 -2.23
N THR A 48 8.44 5.94 -2.39
CA THR A 48 9.71 5.39 -1.86
C THR A 48 9.61 5.10 -0.37
N GLY A 49 8.97 6.00 0.39
CA GLY A 49 8.72 5.79 1.82
C GLY A 49 7.87 4.55 2.13
N PHE A 50 6.90 4.21 1.26
CA PHE A 50 6.08 3.00 1.38
C PHE A 50 6.78 1.75 0.86
N ALA A 51 7.55 1.84 -0.22
CA ALA A 51 8.39 0.75 -0.71
C ALA A 51 9.37 0.27 0.38
N LEU A 52 9.98 1.21 1.12
CA LEU A 52 10.83 0.91 2.27
C LEU A 52 10.06 0.25 3.42
N LEU A 53 8.82 0.64 3.70
CA LEU A 53 7.99 -0.05 4.69
C LEU A 53 7.73 -1.50 4.28
N GLY A 54 7.49 -1.74 2.99
CA GLY A 54 7.40 -3.10 2.42
C GLY A 54 8.64 -3.93 2.75
N GLN A 55 9.83 -3.40 2.44
CA GLN A 55 11.09 -4.09 2.75
C GLN A 55 11.32 -4.30 4.25
N ILE A 56 10.96 -3.33 5.10
CA ILE A 56 11.05 -3.49 6.56
C ILE A 56 10.16 -4.65 7.02
N VAL A 57 8.93 -4.74 6.52
CA VAL A 57 8.01 -5.85 6.82
C VAL A 57 8.63 -7.18 6.38
N GLU A 58 9.22 -7.26 5.19
CA GLU A 58 9.88 -8.48 4.73
C GLU A 58 11.06 -8.89 5.61
N LYS A 59 11.94 -7.94 5.93
CA LYS A 59 13.12 -8.14 6.77
C LYS A 59 12.75 -8.62 8.17
N VAL A 60 11.75 -7.98 8.79
CA VAL A 60 11.31 -8.31 10.16
C VAL A 60 10.53 -9.61 10.21
N SER A 61 9.71 -9.89 9.20
CA SER A 61 8.88 -11.11 9.17
C SER A 61 9.62 -12.34 8.63
N GLY A 62 10.74 -12.15 7.92
CA GLY A 62 11.43 -13.20 7.18
C GLY A 62 10.65 -13.71 5.96
N LYS A 63 9.65 -12.96 5.48
CA LYS A 63 8.74 -13.36 4.40
C LYS A 63 8.66 -12.30 3.33
N THR A 64 8.78 -12.70 2.07
CA THR A 64 8.64 -11.80 0.92
C THR A 64 7.17 -11.35 0.76
N LEU A 65 6.91 -10.08 0.50
CA LEU A 65 5.64 -9.60 -0.05
C LEU A 65 5.66 -9.90 -1.56
N PRO A 66 4.59 -10.47 -2.14
CA PRO A 66 3.25 -10.59 -1.59
C PRO A 66 3.00 -11.96 -0.97
N LYS A 67 4.04 -12.80 -0.77
CA LYS A 67 3.87 -14.19 -0.38
C LYS A 67 2.95 -14.21 0.83
N PRO A 68 1.73 -14.74 0.65
CA PRO A 68 0.74 -14.71 1.70
C PRO A 68 1.40 -15.42 2.88
N ILE A 69 1.29 -14.85 4.08
CA ILE A 69 1.22 -15.71 5.24
C ILE A 69 -0.11 -16.43 5.05
N PRO A 70 -0.13 -17.64 4.48
CA PRO A 70 -1.38 -18.23 4.03
C PRO A 70 -2.17 -18.45 5.31
N LYS A 71 -3.36 -17.85 5.39
CA LYS A 71 -4.27 -17.84 6.56
C LYS A 71 -4.06 -16.76 7.63
N LYS A 72 -3.12 -15.82 7.51
CA LYS A 72 -2.98 -14.70 8.48
C LYS A 72 -2.80 -13.30 7.89
N ASN A 73 -2.82 -13.13 6.56
CA ASN A 73 -2.81 -11.79 5.99
C ASN A 73 -4.22 -11.17 6.04
N LEU A 74 -4.27 -9.84 6.03
CA LEU A 74 -5.50 -9.10 6.23
C LEU A 74 -6.60 -9.44 5.22
N PRO A 75 -6.33 -9.55 3.89
CA PRO A 75 -7.36 -9.93 2.92
C PRO A 75 -8.02 -11.27 3.24
N ALA A 76 -7.25 -12.30 3.59
CA ALA A 76 -7.81 -13.61 3.93
C ALA A 76 -8.68 -13.56 5.19
N ILE A 77 -8.28 -12.79 6.21
CA ILE A 77 -9.05 -12.70 7.47
C ILE A 77 -10.35 -11.93 7.26
N LEU A 78 -10.34 -10.91 6.39
CA LEU A 78 -11.53 -10.12 6.06
C LEU A 78 -12.42 -10.78 5.00
N GLY A 79 -12.03 -11.96 4.49
CA GLY A 79 -12.75 -12.64 3.42
C GLY A 79 -12.73 -11.89 2.09
N MET A 80 -11.65 -11.16 1.81
CA MET A 80 -11.42 -10.45 0.55
C MET A 80 -10.86 -11.44 -0.50
N THR A 81 -11.76 -12.14 -1.19
CA THR A 81 -11.44 -13.28 -2.09
C THR A 81 -11.17 -12.87 -3.55
N HIS A 82 -11.35 -11.60 -3.89
CA HIS A 82 -11.09 -10.97 -5.19
C HIS A 82 -10.00 -9.89 -5.04
N THR A 83 -8.99 -10.19 -4.23
CA THR A 83 -7.89 -9.30 -3.91
C THR A 83 -6.57 -10.00 -4.16
N GLU A 84 -5.78 -9.49 -5.11
CA GLU A 84 -4.57 -10.12 -5.62
C GLU A 84 -3.43 -9.11 -5.77
N TRP A 85 -2.20 -9.59 -5.68
CA TRP A 85 -1.00 -8.77 -5.93
C TRP A 85 -0.45 -8.94 -7.35
N GLU A 86 -0.82 -10.02 -8.02
CA GLU A 86 -0.36 -10.34 -9.36
C GLU A 86 -1.55 -10.31 -10.31
N TYR A 87 -1.53 -9.41 -11.28
CA TYR A 87 -2.62 -9.26 -12.26
C TYR A 87 -2.84 -10.56 -13.07
N THR A 88 -1.79 -11.35 -13.28
CA THR A 88 -1.86 -12.66 -13.97
C THR A 88 -2.71 -13.70 -13.24
N LYS A 89 -3.03 -13.48 -11.96
CA LYS A 89 -3.93 -14.34 -11.17
C LYS A 89 -5.38 -13.89 -11.19
N VAL A 90 -5.66 -12.70 -11.73
CA VAL A 90 -7.01 -12.18 -11.86
C VAL A 90 -7.64 -12.77 -13.13
N PRO A 91 -8.88 -13.29 -13.08
CA PRO A 91 -9.58 -13.73 -14.29
C PRO A 91 -9.65 -12.60 -15.32
N ALA A 92 -9.33 -12.90 -16.58
CA ALA A 92 -9.23 -11.89 -17.64
C ALA A 92 -10.54 -11.11 -17.86
N ASP A 93 -11.70 -11.74 -17.63
CA ASP A 93 -13.03 -11.10 -17.73
C ASP A 93 -13.37 -10.20 -16.52
N LYS A 94 -12.52 -10.18 -15.49
CA LYS A 94 -12.67 -9.40 -14.26
C LYS A 94 -11.57 -8.34 -14.07
N LEU A 95 -10.51 -8.40 -14.87
CA LEU A 95 -9.40 -7.46 -14.79
C LEU A 95 -9.73 -6.17 -15.54
N ALA A 96 -9.65 -5.04 -14.85
CA ALA A 96 -9.75 -3.73 -15.48
C ALA A 96 -8.40 -3.31 -16.08
N HIS A 97 -8.43 -2.76 -17.29
CA HIS A 97 -7.25 -2.25 -17.99
C HIS A 97 -7.15 -0.72 -17.86
N GLY A 98 -5.93 -0.23 -17.64
CA GLY A 98 -5.64 1.20 -17.55
C GLY A 98 -5.43 1.82 -18.91
N TYR A 99 -5.89 3.06 -19.10
CA TYR A 99 -5.68 3.83 -20.34
C TYR A 99 -5.20 5.24 -20.00
N ARG A 100 -4.29 5.77 -20.82
CA ARG A 100 -3.81 7.15 -20.73
C ARG A 100 -4.12 7.90 -22.01
N SER A 101 -4.63 9.13 -21.88
CA SER A 101 -4.80 10.02 -23.02
C SER A 101 -3.55 10.88 -23.21
N THR A 102 -2.97 10.85 -24.41
CA THR A 102 -1.90 11.77 -24.81
C THR A 102 -2.31 12.43 -26.13
N GLY A 103 -2.44 13.76 -26.14
CA GLY A 103 -2.88 14.48 -27.34
C GLY A 103 -4.27 14.09 -27.84
N GLY A 104 -5.17 13.68 -26.93
CA GLY A 104 -6.54 13.26 -27.26
C GLY A 104 -6.67 11.82 -27.78
N GLN A 105 -5.57 11.07 -27.89
CA GLN A 105 -5.58 9.65 -28.23
C GLN A 105 -5.43 8.82 -26.95
N TRP A 106 -6.29 7.82 -26.77
CA TRP A 106 -6.21 6.88 -25.66
C TRP A 106 -5.33 5.69 -26.04
N ALA A 107 -4.33 5.41 -25.21
CA ALA A 107 -3.50 4.22 -25.31
C ALA A 107 -3.62 3.41 -24.03
N GLU A 108 -3.63 2.08 -24.16
CA GLU A 108 -3.58 1.18 -23.01
C GLU A 108 -2.21 1.30 -22.31
N GLU A 109 -2.22 1.36 -20.98
CA GLU A 109 -1.00 1.34 -20.18
C GLU A 109 -0.66 -0.10 -19.77
N PRO A 110 0.61 -0.51 -19.86
CA PRO A 110 1.01 -1.85 -19.47
C PRO A 110 0.76 -2.07 -17.97
N LEU A 111 0.25 -3.25 -17.62
CA LEU A 111 0.22 -3.72 -16.24
C LEU A 111 1.62 -4.16 -15.83
N LEU A 112 2.05 -3.70 -14.66
CA LEU A 112 3.35 -4.05 -14.08
C LEU A 112 3.19 -5.21 -13.09
N HIS A 113 4.24 -6.04 -12.99
CA HIS A 113 4.30 -7.09 -11.98
C HIS A 113 4.48 -6.55 -10.56
N HIS A 114 4.25 -7.38 -9.55
CA HIS A 114 4.59 -7.01 -8.17
C HIS A 114 6.10 -7.02 -7.96
N GLY A 115 6.63 -5.90 -7.47
CA GLY A 115 8.01 -5.73 -7.05
C GLY A 115 8.13 -4.98 -5.73
N SER A 116 9.27 -4.32 -5.55
CA SER A 116 9.66 -3.60 -4.34
C SER A 116 8.73 -2.42 -4.02
N TYR A 117 8.23 -1.75 -5.06
CA TYR A 117 7.23 -0.69 -4.91
C TYR A 117 5.81 -1.22 -4.77
N GLY A 118 5.56 -2.53 -4.92
CA GLY A 118 4.22 -3.10 -4.76
C GLY A 118 3.53 -2.68 -3.44
N ALA A 119 4.30 -2.52 -2.36
CA ALA A 119 3.77 -2.09 -1.05
C ALA A 119 3.11 -0.70 -1.02
N MET A 120 3.40 0.18 -1.98
CA MET A 120 2.80 1.53 -2.06
C MET A 120 1.41 1.53 -2.72
N GLY A 121 1.15 0.63 -3.67
CA GLY A 121 -0.07 0.70 -4.48
C GLY A 121 -0.33 -0.50 -5.41
N GLY A 122 0.40 -1.61 -5.28
CA GLY A 122 0.30 -2.76 -6.19
C GLY A 122 -0.82 -3.75 -5.90
N LEU A 123 -1.66 -3.50 -4.89
CA LEU A 123 -2.77 -4.40 -4.55
C LEU A 123 -3.97 -4.17 -5.46
N ILE A 124 -4.41 -5.22 -6.16
CA ILE A 124 -5.60 -5.22 -7.02
C ILE A 124 -6.77 -5.75 -6.19
N THR A 125 -7.90 -5.05 -6.18
CA THR A 125 -9.08 -5.41 -5.38
C THR A 125 -10.37 -5.08 -6.11
N SER A 126 -11.45 -5.81 -5.81
CA SER A 126 -12.81 -5.41 -6.16
C SER A 126 -13.39 -4.40 -5.18
N ILE A 127 -14.50 -3.74 -5.56
CA ILE A 127 -15.22 -2.81 -4.68
C ILE A 127 -15.88 -3.53 -3.50
N GLU A 128 -16.37 -4.75 -3.71
CA GLU A 128 -16.99 -5.57 -2.68
C GLU A 128 -15.96 -5.94 -1.60
N ASP A 129 -14.75 -6.31 -2.01
CA ASP A 129 -13.67 -6.61 -1.07
C ASP A 129 -13.16 -5.36 -0.36
N PHE A 130 -13.00 -4.25 -1.08
CA PHE A 130 -12.62 -2.98 -0.47
C PHE A 130 -13.65 -2.52 0.57
N SER A 131 -14.94 -2.78 0.35
CA SER A 131 -16.00 -2.49 1.32
C SER A 131 -15.82 -3.25 2.65
N LYS A 132 -15.31 -4.49 2.61
CA LYS A 132 -15.01 -5.29 3.82
C LYS A 132 -13.85 -4.67 4.59
N TYR A 133 -12.81 -4.20 3.89
CA TYR A 133 -11.70 -3.45 4.50
C TYR A 133 -12.17 -2.14 5.15
N VAL A 134 -13.03 -1.38 4.47
CA VAL A 134 -13.63 -0.17 5.01
C VAL A 134 -14.48 -0.48 6.24
N ALA A 135 -15.33 -1.51 6.20
CA ALA A 135 -16.14 -1.95 7.34
C ALA A 135 -15.28 -2.40 8.53
N PHE A 136 -14.18 -3.11 8.27
CA PHE A 136 -13.20 -3.49 9.29
C PHE A 136 -12.63 -2.26 9.99
N HIS A 137 -12.25 -1.21 9.26
CA HIS A 137 -11.88 0.06 9.88
C HIS A 137 -13.08 0.64 10.66
N GLN A 138 -14.26 0.79 10.09
CA GLN A 138 -15.40 1.38 10.79
C GLN A 138 -15.77 0.65 12.09
N SER A 139 -15.55 -0.67 12.17
CA SER A 139 -15.84 -1.49 13.36
C SER A 139 -15.10 -1.05 14.63
N ALA A 140 -14.04 -0.23 14.50
CA ALA A 140 -13.32 0.34 15.63
C ALA A 140 -14.09 1.43 16.37
N TRP A 141 -15.16 1.97 15.80
CA TRP A 141 -16.02 3.00 16.40
C TRP A 141 -17.42 2.46 16.72
N PRO A 142 -18.09 2.92 17.81
CA PRO A 142 -17.52 3.73 18.90
C PRO A 142 -16.51 2.93 19.75
N PRO A 143 -15.64 3.62 20.51
CA PRO A 143 -14.75 2.97 21.46
C PRO A 143 -15.56 2.17 22.48
N ARG A 144 -15.12 0.92 22.74
CA ARG A 144 -15.81 0.00 23.65
C ARG A 144 -14.86 -1.08 24.15
N SER A 145 -15.14 -1.62 25.33
CA SER A 145 -14.35 -2.65 26.02
C SER A 145 -14.73 -4.10 25.67
N GLY A 146 -15.47 -4.31 24.57
CA GLY A 146 -15.82 -5.64 24.08
C GLY A 146 -14.64 -6.35 23.40
N PRO A 147 -14.85 -7.61 22.96
CA PRO A 147 -13.81 -8.40 22.31
C PRO A 147 -13.08 -7.65 21.18
N GLU A 148 -11.77 -7.90 21.10
CA GLU A 148 -10.88 -7.34 20.10
C GLU A 148 -10.89 -8.16 18.81
N HIS A 149 -10.55 -7.52 17.69
CA HIS A 149 -10.40 -8.25 16.44
C HIS A 149 -9.13 -9.10 16.46
N SER A 150 -9.15 -10.25 15.78
CA SER A 150 -8.02 -11.18 15.65
C SER A 150 -6.79 -10.62 14.92
N VAL A 151 -6.88 -9.42 14.34
CA VAL A 151 -5.84 -8.81 13.50
C VAL A 151 -5.17 -7.65 14.23
N LEU A 152 -5.97 -6.66 14.63
CA LEU A 152 -5.50 -5.46 15.30
C LEU A 152 -6.45 -5.11 16.45
N ARG A 153 -5.88 -4.59 17.54
CA ARG A 153 -6.65 -4.00 18.64
C ARG A 153 -7.35 -2.72 18.17
N ARG A 154 -8.54 -2.46 18.70
CA ARG A 154 -9.35 -1.24 18.46
C ARG A 154 -8.54 0.04 18.65
N SER A 155 -7.66 0.09 19.66
CA SER A 155 -6.77 1.23 19.91
C SER A 155 -5.79 1.52 18.77
N THR A 156 -5.35 0.50 18.02
CA THR A 156 -4.41 0.68 16.90
C THR A 156 -5.08 1.41 15.75
N PHE A 157 -6.35 1.12 15.49
CA PHE A 157 -7.12 1.82 14.48
C PHE A 157 -7.25 3.32 14.75
N GLY A 158 -7.38 3.73 16.01
CA GLY A 158 -7.43 5.14 16.39
C GLY A 158 -6.12 5.87 16.04
N ARG A 159 -4.97 5.21 16.22
CA ARG A 159 -3.66 5.77 15.83
C ARG A 159 -3.48 5.90 14.33
N CYS A 160 -4.03 4.98 13.54
CA CYS A 160 -4.05 5.08 12.07
C CYS A 160 -5.07 6.10 11.55
N ARG A 161 -5.98 6.57 12.40
CA ARG A 161 -7.06 7.52 12.07
C ARG A 161 -6.83 8.93 12.59
N CYS A 162 -5.61 9.29 12.96
CA CYS A 162 -5.28 10.64 13.43
C CYS A 162 -5.39 11.67 12.29
N LEU A 163 -6.62 11.89 11.82
CA LEU A 163 -7.12 13.11 11.24
C LEU A 163 -7.76 13.84 12.43
N ALA A 164 -7.24 15.01 12.78
CA ALA A 164 -7.89 15.88 13.73
C ALA A 164 -9.28 16.20 13.18
N ILE A 165 -10.33 15.56 13.71
CA ILE A 165 -11.68 16.07 13.55
C ILE A 165 -11.73 17.30 14.46
N LEU A 166 -11.33 18.45 13.92
CA LEU A 166 -11.76 19.74 14.45
C LEU A 166 -13.25 19.81 14.17
N VAL A 167 -14.05 19.42 15.17
CA VAL A 167 -15.46 19.78 15.22
C VAL A 167 -15.48 21.27 15.55
N GLY A 168 -15.75 22.09 14.54
CA GLY A 168 -16.22 23.46 14.67
C GLY A 168 -17.72 23.50 14.38
#